data_AF-E0Y0Z6-F1
#
_entry.id   AF-E0Y0Z6-F1
#
_cell.length_a   1.000
_cell.length_b   1.000
_cell.length_c   1.000
_cell.angle_alpha   90.00
_cell.angle_beta   90.00
_cell.angle_gamma   90.00
#
_symmetry.space_group_name_H-M   'P 1'
#
loop_
_entity.id
_entity.type
_entity.pdbx_description
1 polymer ?
#
loop_
_entity_poly.entity_id
_entity_poly.type
_entity_poly.pdbx_seq_one_letter_code
_entity_poly.pdbx_strand_id
1 'polypeptide(L)'
;MAIGAFLMRGAGCTWNDITDQKIDARVARTKSRPIPSGQITPKQALKWMLIQTLAGALVLFTFNKFTIVLGIFALVPVTIYPFAKRFTWWPQLFLGVAFNWGALIGWSAQIGSLSLSPILLYLAGISWTLFYDTIYAHQDKEDDALIGVRSTARLFHSNTKKWLWCFLILSISLMIGAFVVALQNIVNVFYFMIGISGILAFGIHLIWQLKNLDINSADNCLMIFRSNRNAGLLPILGFTCAIILQSIILTS
;
A
#
# COMPACT_ATOMS: atom_id res chain seq x y z
N MET A 1 15.80 -2.50 7.49
CA MET A 1 14.57 -2.52 6.65
C MET A 1 13.76 -1.22 6.77
N ALA A 2 13.36 -0.80 7.98
CA ALA A 2 12.55 0.42 8.17
C ALA A 2 13.17 1.69 7.55
N ILE A 3 14.48 1.89 7.71
CA ILE A 3 15.20 3.02 7.11
C ILE A 3 15.09 3.01 5.57
N GLY A 4 15.34 1.84 4.95
CA GLY A 4 15.21 1.69 3.50
C GLY A 4 13.77 1.94 3.02
N ALA A 5 12.77 1.45 3.74
CA ALA A 5 11.37 1.70 3.43
C ALA A 5 11.00 3.19 3.53
N PHE A 6 11.48 3.89 4.56
CA PHE A 6 11.27 5.33 4.73
C PHE A 6 11.88 6.13 3.57
N LEU A 7 13.15 5.87 3.24
CA LEU A 7 13.86 6.53 2.15
C LEU A 7 13.18 6.28 0.80
N MET A 8 12.84 5.02 0.50
CA MET A 8 12.23 4.66 -0.77
C MET A 8 10.79 5.15 -0.89
N ARG A 9 10.05 5.27 0.22
CA ARG A 9 8.73 5.92 0.22
C ARG A 9 8.86 7.39 -0.13
N GLY A 10 9.81 8.10 0.46
CA GLY A 10 10.06 9.51 0.14
C GLY A 10 10.52 9.73 -1.31
N ALA A 11 11.41 8.87 -1.82
CA ALA A 11 11.82 8.89 -3.22
C ALA A 11 10.63 8.65 -4.18
N GLY A 12 9.80 7.65 -3.91
CA GLY A 12 8.61 7.34 -4.69
C GLY A 12 7.59 8.49 -4.69
N CYS A 13 7.32 9.11 -3.54
CA CYS A 13 6.47 10.31 -3.46
C CYS A 13 7.05 11.47 -4.28
N THR A 14 8.37 11.68 -4.21
CA THR A 14 9.05 12.74 -4.98
C THR A 14 8.93 12.48 -6.48
N TRP A 15 9.09 11.23 -6.92
CA TRP A 15 8.86 10.83 -8.31
C TRP A 15 7.42 11.12 -8.75
N ASN A 16 6.44 10.74 -7.92
CA ASN A 16 5.04 11.01 -8.18
C ASN A 16 4.79 12.52 -8.37
N ASP A 17 5.25 13.35 -7.45
CA ASP A 17 5.06 14.80 -7.50
C ASP A 17 5.69 15.43 -8.74
N ILE A 18 6.89 14.97 -9.14
CA ILE A 18 7.55 15.43 -10.38
C ILE A 18 6.70 15.08 -11.60
N THR A 19 6.23 13.83 -11.69
CA THR A 19 5.45 13.37 -12.85
C THR A 19 4.07 14.01 -12.92
N ASP A 20 3.47 14.31 -11.77
CA ASP A 20 2.11 14.82 -11.63
C ASP A 20 1.99 16.34 -11.62
N GLN A 21 3.10 17.08 -11.60
CA GLN A 21 3.11 18.54 -11.48
C GLN A 21 2.05 19.28 -12.34
N LYS A 22 1.82 18.84 -13.59
CA LYS A 22 0.87 19.49 -14.51
C LYS A 22 -0.58 19.15 -14.19
N ILE A 23 -0.82 17.94 -13.70
CA ILE A 23 -2.14 17.48 -13.25
C ILE A 23 -2.45 18.19 -11.93
N ASP A 24 -1.50 18.17 -10.99
CA ASP A 24 -1.68 18.79 -9.69
C ASP A 24 -1.92 20.30 -9.76
N ALA A 25 -1.29 21.00 -10.71
CA ALA A 25 -1.55 22.43 -10.94
C ALA A 25 -3.02 22.74 -11.33
N ARG A 26 -3.78 21.73 -11.78
CA ARG A 26 -5.17 21.89 -12.25
C ARG A 26 -6.22 21.39 -11.27
N VAL A 27 -5.82 20.80 -10.14
CA VAL A 27 -6.73 20.27 -9.12
C VAL A 27 -6.73 21.20 -7.92
N ALA A 28 -7.90 21.62 -7.45
CA ALA A 28 -8.04 22.67 -6.43
C ALA A 28 -7.28 22.34 -5.14
N ARG A 29 -7.29 21.06 -4.77
CA ARG A 29 -6.62 20.52 -3.57
C ARG A 29 -5.10 20.44 -3.69
N THR A 30 -4.56 20.18 -4.88
CA THR A 30 -3.12 19.88 -5.06
C THR A 30 -2.33 20.99 -5.75
N LYS A 31 -2.99 22.05 -6.24
CA LYS A 31 -2.32 23.22 -6.83
C LYS A 31 -1.33 23.93 -5.90
N SER A 32 -1.51 23.81 -4.58
CA SER A 32 -0.63 24.40 -3.57
C SER A 32 0.57 23.52 -3.18
N ARG A 33 0.72 22.32 -3.78
CA ARG A 33 1.87 21.44 -3.53
C ARG A 33 3.19 22.11 -3.92
N PRO A 34 4.34 21.69 -3.35
CA PRO A 34 5.61 22.39 -3.52
C PRO A 34 6.08 22.58 -4.98
N ILE A 35 5.90 21.58 -5.86
CA ILE A 35 6.30 21.68 -7.27
C ILE A 35 5.30 22.52 -8.08
N PRO A 36 3.97 22.24 -8.08
CA PRO A 36 3.00 23.05 -8.81
C PRO A 36 2.97 24.54 -8.42
N SER A 37 3.18 24.84 -7.13
CA SER A 37 3.19 26.22 -6.62
C SER A 37 4.52 26.97 -6.85
N GLY A 38 5.55 26.28 -7.37
CA GLY A 38 6.86 26.86 -7.62
C GLY A 38 7.74 27.06 -6.37
N GLN A 39 7.34 26.55 -5.19
CA GLN A 39 8.18 26.59 -3.98
C GLN A 39 9.50 25.85 -4.17
N ILE A 40 9.50 24.78 -4.98
CA ILE A 40 10.70 24.06 -5.41
C ILE A 40 10.64 23.75 -6.91
N THR A 41 11.80 23.72 -7.55
CA THR A 41 11.91 23.34 -8.97
C THR A 41 11.92 21.82 -9.15
N PRO A 42 11.46 21.28 -10.30
CA PRO A 42 11.56 19.85 -10.60
C PRO A 42 13.00 19.32 -10.54
N LYS A 43 13.99 20.16 -10.87
CA LYS A 43 15.42 19.81 -10.76
C LYS A 43 15.86 19.63 -9.31
N GLN A 44 15.39 20.47 -8.38
CA GLN A 44 15.67 20.30 -6.94
C GLN A 44 15.01 19.04 -6.40
N ALA A 45 13.74 18.80 -6.77
CA ALA A 45 13.03 17.57 -6.39
C ALA A 45 13.76 16.32 -6.92
N LEU A 46 14.25 16.35 -8.18
CA LEU A 46 15.01 15.24 -8.74
C LEU A 46 16.31 14.95 -7.96
N LYS A 47 17.07 16.00 -7.58
CA LYS A 47 18.26 15.84 -6.73
C LYS A 47 17.91 15.21 -5.39
N TRP A 48 16.82 15.66 -4.75
CA TRP A 48 16.35 15.10 -3.48
C TRP A 48 15.93 13.64 -3.60
N MET A 49 15.24 13.28 -4.69
CA MET A 49 14.89 11.90 -5.01
C MET A 49 16.16 11.04 -5.14
N LEU A 50 17.15 11.50 -5.91
CA LEU A 50 18.41 10.77 -6.11
C LEU A 50 19.16 10.52 -4.79
N ILE A 51 19.23 11.52 -3.90
CA ILE A 51 19.85 11.36 -2.56
C ILE A 51 19.15 10.24 -1.78
N GLN A 52 17.82 10.26 -1.74
CA GLN A 52 17.03 9.21 -1.06
C GLN A 52 17.22 7.83 -1.70
N THR A 53 17.22 7.76 -3.03
CA THR A 53 17.43 6.50 -3.77
C THR A 53 18.83 5.94 -3.54
N LEU A 54 19.87 6.77 -3.53
CA LEU A 54 21.25 6.33 -3.25
C LEU A 54 21.39 5.84 -1.82
N ALA A 55 20.85 6.58 -0.83
CA ALA A 55 20.82 6.14 0.55
C ALA A 55 20.03 4.83 0.72
N GLY A 56 18.90 4.68 0.01
CA GLY A 56 18.12 3.45 -0.05
C GLY A 56 18.90 2.29 -0.67
N ALA A 57 19.69 2.54 -1.71
CA ALA A 57 20.53 1.56 -2.37
C ALA A 57 21.66 1.06 -1.44
N LEU A 58 22.28 1.94 -0.66
CA LEU A 58 23.26 1.54 0.36
C LEU A 58 22.65 0.56 1.37
N VAL A 59 21.41 0.80 1.81
CA VAL A 59 20.68 -0.14 2.67
C VAL A 59 20.31 -1.42 1.92
N LEU A 60 19.92 -1.34 0.65
CA LEU A 60 19.55 -2.52 -0.15
C LEU A 60 20.74 -3.48 -0.31
N PHE A 61 21.93 -2.94 -0.58
CA PHE A 61 23.14 -3.73 -0.81
C PHE A 61 23.70 -4.42 0.45
N THR A 62 23.12 -4.18 1.64
CA THR A 62 23.44 -4.96 2.84
C THR A 62 22.66 -6.28 2.93
N PHE A 63 21.69 -6.52 2.05
CA PHE A 63 20.90 -7.75 2.04
C PHE A 63 21.51 -8.86 1.17
N ASN A 64 20.91 -10.04 1.21
CA ASN A 64 21.29 -11.15 0.33
C ASN A 64 21.02 -10.83 -1.15
N LYS A 65 21.69 -11.58 -2.05
CA LYS A 65 21.62 -11.37 -3.52
C LYS A 65 20.20 -11.40 -4.07
N PHE A 66 19.36 -12.32 -3.58
CA PHE A 66 17.99 -12.44 -4.04
C PHE A 66 17.18 -11.18 -3.72
N THR A 67 17.27 -10.68 -2.48
CA THR A 67 16.62 -9.44 -2.05
C THR A 67 17.13 -8.21 -2.80
N ILE A 68 18.43 -8.14 -3.09
CA ILE A 68 19.01 -7.05 -3.90
C ILE A 68 18.35 -7.03 -5.28
N VAL A 69 18.32 -8.16 -5.98
CA VAL A 69 17.71 -8.26 -7.31
C VAL A 69 16.22 -7.90 -7.25
N LEU A 70 15.49 -8.43 -6.27
CA LEU A 70 14.07 -8.13 -6.07
C LEU A 70 13.80 -6.65 -5.76
N GLY A 71 14.70 -6.00 -5.01
CA GLY A 71 14.63 -4.57 -4.71
C GLY A 71 14.90 -3.70 -5.93
N ILE A 72 15.83 -4.09 -6.79
CA ILE A 72 16.06 -3.41 -8.08
C ILE A 72 14.82 -3.53 -8.97
N PHE A 73 14.21 -4.72 -9.04
CA PHE A 73 12.97 -4.92 -9.81
C PHE A 73 11.79 -4.06 -9.30
N ALA A 74 11.77 -3.71 -8.00
CA ALA A 74 10.75 -2.82 -7.44
C ALA A 74 10.73 -1.42 -8.09
N LEU A 75 11.82 -0.99 -8.72
CA LEU A 75 11.90 0.30 -9.40
C LEU A 75 10.99 0.35 -10.65
N VAL A 76 10.71 -0.80 -11.28
CA VAL A 76 9.82 -0.87 -12.45
C VAL A 76 8.40 -0.42 -12.12
N PRO A 77 7.66 -1.04 -11.17
CA PRO A 77 6.34 -0.57 -10.82
C PRO A 77 6.36 0.83 -10.19
N VAL A 78 7.38 1.18 -9.40
CA VAL A 78 7.53 2.52 -8.80
C VAL A 78 7.63 3.61 -9.86
N THR A 79 8.34 3.36 -10.96
CA THR A 79 8.47 4.32 -12.05
C THR A 79 7.21 4.42 -12.90
N ILE A 80 6.49 3.31 -13.10
CA ILE A 80 5.31 3.24 -13.97
C ILE A 80 4.04 3.78 -13.30
N TYR A 81 3.82 3.51 -12.01
CA TYR A 81 2.50 3.74 -11.41
C TYR A 81 1.96 5.18 -11.53
N PRO A 82 2.75 6.28 -11.47
CA PRO A 82 2.20 7.63 -11.58
C PRO A 82 1.57 7.91 -12.95
N PHE A 83 2.02 7.20 -13.98
CA PHE A 83 1.49 7.33 -15.33
C PHE A 83 0.20 6.53 -15.55
N ALA A 84 -0.12 5.57 -14.68
CA ALA A 84 -1.24 4.65 -14.89
C ALA A 84 -2.58 5.36 -15.13
N LYS A 85 -2.83 6.46 -14.42
CA LYS A 85 -4.05 7.26 -14.56
C LYS A 85 -4.25 7.91 -15.94
N ARG A 86 -3.19 7.94 -16.77
CA ARG A 86 -3.21 8.50 -18.12
C ARG A 86 -3.65 7.48 -19.17
N PHE A 87 -3.50 6.17 -18.90
CA PHE A 87 -3.76 5.13 -19.88
C PHE A 87 -4.69 4.00 -19.41
N THR A 88 -4.95 3.85 -18.10
CA THR A 88 -5.87 2.83 -17.57
C THR A 88 -6.86 3.41 -16.56
N TRP A 89 -8.00 2.74 -16.42
CA TRP A 89 -9.00 3.00 -15.38
C TRP A 89 -8.66 2.37 -14.02
N TRP A 90 -7.55 1.63 -13.95
CA TRP A 90 -7.09 0.92 -12.75
C TRP A 90 -5.78 1.45 -12.16
N PRO A 91 -5.53 2.78 -12.05
CA PRO A 91 -4.27 3.25 -11.47
C PRO A 91 -4.06 2.78 -10.02
N GLN A 92 -5.15 2.56 -9.27
CA GLN A 92 -5.13 1.99 -7.91
C GLN A 92 -4.46 0.60 -7.88
N LEU A 93 -4.60 -0.21 -8.94
CA LEU A 93 -3.94 -1.51 -9.04
C LEU A 93 -2.43 -1.35 -9.16
N PHE A 94 -1.98 -0.44 -10.03
CA PHE A 94 -0.55 -0.15 -10.22
C PHE A 94 0.08 0.45 -8.95
N LEU A 95 -0.67 1.32 -8.26
CA LEU A 95 -0.29 1.82 -6.94
C LEU A 95 -0.13 0.67 -5.93
N GLY A 96 -1.10 -0.24 -5.88
CA GLY A 96 -1.05 -1.43 -5.04
C GLY A 96 0.19 -2.28 -5.33
N VAL A 97 0.48 -2.53 -6.60
CA VAL A 97 1.67 -3.28 -7.03
C VAL A 97 2.94 -2.61 -6.50
N ALA A 98 3.10 -1.30 -6.68
CA ALA A 98 4.29 -0.58 -6.22
C ALA A 98 4.41 -0.52 -4.69
N PHE A 99 3.31 -0.24 -3.98
CA PHE A 99 3.36 0.07 -2.54
C PHE A 99 3.46 -1.17 -1.64
N ASN A 100 2.98 -2.32 -2.09
CA ASN A 100 2.99 -3.53 -1.26
C ASN A 100 4.26 -4.37 -1.43
N TRP A 101 5.19 -3.95 -2.30
CA TRP A 101 6.45 -4.67 -2.58
C TRP A 101 7.28 -4.95 -1.32
N GLY A 102 7.10 -4.13 -0.28
CA GLY A 102 7.70 -4.30 1.04
C GLY A 102 7.38 -5.66 1.68
N ALA A 103 6.25 -6.30 1.39
CA ALA A 103 5.95 -7.65 1.88
C ALA A 103 6.95 -8.69 1.33
N LEU A 104 7.30 -8.59 0.05
CA LEU A 104 8.24 -9.49 -0.63
C LEU A 104 9.68 -9.23 -0.18
N ILE A 105 10.06 -7.95 -0.03
CA ILE A 105 11.37 -7.56 0.50
C ILE A 105 11.50 -7.99 1.97
N GLY A 106 10.44 -7.78 2.76
CA GLY A 106 10.28 -8.26 4.14
C GLY A 106 10.73 -9.70 4.33
N TRP A 107 10.08 -10.59 3.58
CA TRP A 107 10.35 -12.02 3.62
C TRP A 107 11.73 -12.38 3.05
N SER A 108 12.02 -11.93 1.83
CA SER A 108 13.25 -12.34 1.14
C SER A 108 14.50 -11.88 1.86
N ALA A 109 14.46 -10.76 2.60
CA ALA A 109 15.61 -10.26 3.36
C ALA A 109 16.12 -11.28 4.39
N GLN A 110 15.22 -12.08 4.97
CA GLN A 110 15.55 -13.13 5.95
C GLN A 110 15.78 -14.49 5.28
N ILE A 111 14.95 -14.86 4.31
CA ILE A 111 14.92 -16.23 3.76
C ILE A 111 15.81 -16.39 2.51
N GLY A 112 16.09 -15.32 1.78
CA GLY A 112 16.86 -15.37 0.52
C GLY A 112 16.11 -15.99 -0.67
N SER A 113 14.79 -16.15 -0.55
CA SER A 113 13.90 -16.66 -1.61
C SER A 113 12.46 -16.17 -1.38
N LEU A 114 11.51 -16.53 -2.25
CA LEU A 114 10.07 -16.31 -2.03
C LEU A 114 9.36 -17.66 -1.89
N SER A 115 8.49 -17.74 -0.88
CA SER A 115 7.50 -18.81 -0.76
C SER A 115 6.11 -18.27 -1.15
N LEU A 116 5.09 -19.12 -1.09
CA LEU A 116 3.71 -18.71 -1.38
C LEU A 116 3.16 -17.69 -0.36
N SER A 117 3.54 -17.77 0.91
CA SER A 117 3.03 -16.87 1.97
C SER A 117 3.24 -15.37 1.69
N PRO A 118 4.46 -14.86 1.41
CA PRO A 118 4.66 -13.44 1.12
C PRO A 118 3.98 -12.99 -0.18
N ILE A 119 3.78 -13.90 -1.15
CA ILE A 119 3.06 -13.62 -2.40
C ILE A 119 1.57 -13.39 -2.08
N LEU A 120 0.96 -14.26 -1.27
CA LEU A 120 -0.42 -14.08 -0.83
C LEU A 120 -0.60 -12.79 -0.03
N LEU A 121 0.34 -12.48 0.88
CA LEU A 121 0.32 -11.23 1.64
C LEU A 121 0.46 -10.00 0.73
N TYR A 122 1.31 -10.08 -0.29
CA TYR A 122 1.48 -9.04 -1.30
C TYR A 122 0.16 -8.78 -2.07
N LEU A 123 -0.50 -9.84 -2.52
CA LEU A 123 -1.80 -9.74 -3.20
C LEU A 123 -2.92 -9.25 -2.26
N ALA A 124 -2.88 -9.61 -0.98
CA ALA A 124 -3.78 -9.08 0.04
C ALA A 124 -3.61 -7.56 0.17
N GLY A 125 -2.36 -7.09 0.25
CA GLY A 125 -2.02 -5.67 0.29
C GLY A 125 -2.45 -4.90 -0.97
N ILE A 126 -2.30 -5.48 -2.16
CA ILE A 126 -2.81 -4.92 -3.41
C ILE A 126 -4.33 -4.76 -3.34
N SER A 127 -5.04 -5.80 -2.91
CA SER A 127 -6.51 -5.79 -2.77
C SER A 127 -6.95 -4.73 -1.75
N TRP A 128 -6.23 -4.59 -0.64
CA TRP A 128 -6.48 -3.53 0.32
C TRP A 128 -6.18 -2.12 -0.24
N THR A 129 -5.15 -1.98 -1.07
CA THR A 129 -4.86 -0.70 -1.76
C THR A 129 -5.96 -0.33 -2.73
N LEU A 130 -6.48 -1.29 -3.49
CA LEU A 130 -7.68 -1.09 -4.30
C LEU A 130 -8.86 -0.62 -3.43
N PHE A 131 -9.04 -1.19 -2.23
CA PHE A 131 -10.09 -0.76 -1.31
C PHE A 131 -9.92 0.71 -0.89
N TYR A 132 -8.82 1.06 -0.22
CA TYR A 132 -8.71 2.39 0.40
C TYR A 132 -8.43 3.49 -0.63
N ASP A 133 -7.70 3.20 -1.70
CA ASP A 133 -7.32 4.22 -2.68
C ASP A 133 -8.45 4.51 -3.68
N THR A 134 -9.37 3.54 -3.88
CA THR A 134 -10.64 3.83 -4.57
C THR A 134 -11.50 4.78 -3.74
N ILE A 135 -11.53 4.64 -2.40
CA ILE A 135 -12.21 5.60 -1.52
C ILE A 135 -11.54 6.97 -1.61
N TYR A 136 -10.20 7.00 -1.57
CA TYR A 136 -9.44 8.25 -1.67
C TYR A 136 -9.73 9.00 -2.98
N ALA A 137 -9.79 8.27 -4.10
CA ALA A 137 -10.04 8.84 -5.42
C ALA A 137 -11.44 9.46 -5.60
N HIS A 138 -12.39 9.22 -4.69
CA HIS A 138 -13.66 9.95 -4.70
C HIS A 138 -13.54 11.41 -4.22
N GLN A 139 -12.44 11.80 -3.57
CA GLN A 139 -12.20 13.19 -3.13
C GLN A 139 -12.12 14.18 -4.28
N ASP A 140 -11.42 13.81 -5.36
CA ASP A 140 -11.15 14.71 -6.48
C ASP A 140 -11.91 14.28 -7.75
N LYS A 141 -12.97 13.46 -7.62
CA LYS A 141 -13.63 12.83 -8.77
C LYS A 141 -14.15 13.81 -9.81
N GLU A 142 -14.57 15.00 -9.38
CA GLU A 142 -15.08 16.07 -10.26
C GLU A 142 -13.94 16.78 -11.00
N ASP A 143 -12.92 17.25 -10.27
CA ASP A 143 -11.72 17.86 -10.85
C ASP A 143 -11.03 16.88 -11.83
N ASP A 144 -10.87 15.61 -11.43
CA ASP A 144 -10.31 14.54 -12.26
C ASP A 144 -11.11 14.32 -13.54
N ALA A 145 -12.43 14.47 -13.49
CA ALA A 145 -13.30 14.34 -14.66
C ALA A 145 -13.04 15.45 -15.67
N LEU A 146 -12.86 16.70 -15.22
CA LEU A 146 -12.61 17.86 -16.06
C LEU A 146 -11.28 17.76 -16.81
N ILE A 147 -10.26 17.15 -16.20
CA ILE A 147 -8.91 17.02 -16.79
C ILE A 147 -8.62 15.64 -17.39
N GLY A 148 -9.62 14.75 -17.42
CA GLY A 148 -9.52 13.43 -18.06
C GLY A 148 -8.71 12.38 -17.28
N VAL A 149 -8.49 12.57 -15.98
CA VAL A 149 -7.77 11.62 -15.11
C VAL A 149 -8.64 10.41 -14.81
N ARG A 150 -8.18 9.22 -15.17
CA ARG A 150 -8.93 7.96 -14.97
C ARG A 150 -8.67 7.41 -13.57
N SER A 151 -9.67 6.78 -12.96
CA SER A 151 -9.56 6.12 -11.65
C SER A 151 -10.65 5.04 -11.48
N THR A 152 -10.45 4.12 -10.54
CA THR A 152 -11.47 3.13 -10.18
C THR A 152 -12.73 3.78 -9.60
N ALA A 153 -12.60 4.90 -8.88
CA ALA A 153 -13.73 5.70 -8.40
C ALA A 153 -14.64 6.16 -9.55
N ARG A 154 -14.02 6.65 -10.64
CA ARG A 154 -14.72 7.02 -11.87
C ARG A 154 -15.15 5.81 -12.70
N LEU A 155 -14.46 4.67 -12.65
CA LEU A 155 -14.89 3.46 -13.36
C LEU A 155 -16.15 2.84 -12.73
N PHE A 156 -16.19 2.79 -11.40
CA PHE A 156 -17.26 2.08 -10.68
C PHE A 156 -18.50 2.94 -10.42
N HIS A 157 -18.36 4.27 -10.40
CA HIS A 157 -19.47 5.20 -10.15
C HIS A 157 -20.30 4.76 -8.92
N SER A 158 -21.60 4.54 -9.10
CA SER A 158 -22.55 4.09 -8.06
C SER A 158 -22.30 2.66 -7.57
N ASN A 159 -21.60 1.82 -8.35
CA ASN A 159 -21.24 0.46 -7.96
C ASN A 159 -19.99 0.40 -7.07
N THR A 160 -19.38 1.53 -6.70
CA THR A 160 -18.16 1.59 -5.87
C THR A 160 -18.26 0.67 -4.65
N LYS A 161 -19.33 0.78 -3.85
CA LYS A 161 -19.46 -0.02 -2.61
C LYS A 161 -19.45 -1.53 -2.86
N LYS A 162 -19.98 -2.01 -4.00
CA LYS A 162 -19.95 -3.44 -4.37
C LYS A 162 -18.52 -3.91 -4.63
N TRP A 163 -17.75 -3.14 -5.40
CA TRP A 163 -16.34 -3.44 -5.65
C TRP A 163 -15.49 -3.37 -4.39
N LEU A 164 -15.76 -2.40 -3.51
CA LEU A 164 -15.09 -2.32 -2.20
C LEU A 164 -15.37 -3.57 -1.35
N TRP A 165 -16.60 -4.11 -1.35
CA TRP A 165 -16.87 -5.40 -0.71
C TRP A 165 -16.02 -6.53 -1.28
N CYS A 166 -15.89 -6.62 -2.61
CA CYS A 166 -15.04 -7.62 -3.25
C CYS A 166 -13.57 -7.50 -2.83
N PHE A 167 -13.02 -6.28 -2.83
CA PHE A 167 -11.62 -6.05 -2.43
C PHE A 167 -11.36 -6.31 -0.96
N LEU A 168 -12.32 -5.98 -0.09
CA LEU A 168 -12.28 -6.30 1.33
C LEU A 168 -12.22 -7.81 1.54
N ILE A 169 -13.15 -8.56 0.94
CA ILE A 169 -13.21 -10.02 1.08
C ILE A 169 -11.92 -10.64 0.55
N LEU A 170 -11.49 -10.23 -0.66
CA LEU A 170 -10.27 -10.74 -1.28
C LEU A 170 -9.03 -10.48 -0.41
N SER A 171 -8.90 -9.28 0.15
CA SER A 171 -7.79 -8.92 1.04
C SER A 171 -7.75 -9.82 2.28
N ILE A 172 -8.89 -10.00 2.96
CA ILE A 172 -8.98 -10.86 4.15
C ILE A 172 -8.66 -12.31 3.79
N SER A 173 -9.28 -12.86 2.74
CA SER A 173 -9.07 -14.25 2.32
C SER A 173 -7.60 -14.53 1.97
N LEU A 174 -6.95 -13.62 1.24
CA LEU A 174 -5.53 -13.74 0.90
C LEU A 174 -4.63 -13.60 2.13
N MET A 175 -4.96 -12.71 3.07
CA MET A 175 -4.19 -12.54 4.30
C MET A 175 -4.30 -13.77 5.22
N ILE A 176 -5.51 -14.37 5.32
CA ILE A 176 -5.71 -15.65 6.01
C ILE A 176 -4.89 -16.75 5.33
N GLY A 177 -4.95 -16.84 3.99
CA GLY A 177 -4.16 -17.81 3.22
C GLY A 177 -2.66 -17.65 3.46
N ALA A 178 -2.16 -16.41 3.44
CA ALA A 178 -0.76 -16.09 3.72
C ALA A 178 -0.34 -16.58 5.12
N PHE A 179 -1.20 -16.36 6.12
CA PHE A 179 -0.97 -16.74 7.50
C PHE A 179 -1.01 -18.26 7.70
N VAL A 180 -1.99 -18.95 7.12
CA VAL A 180 -2.10 -20.42 7.14
C VAL A 180 -0.87 -21.08 6.50
N VAL A 181 -0.45 -20.60 5.33
CA VAL A 181 0.74 -21.13 4.64
C VAL A 181 2.02 -20.87 5.45
N ALA A 182 2.14 -19.72 6.11
CA ALA A 182 3.29 -19.42 6.97
C ALA A 182 3.38 -20.36 8.18
N LEU A 183 2.24 -20.78 8.73
CA LEU A 183 2.15 -21.55 9.97
C LEU A 183 1.90 -23.05 9.75
N GLN A 184 2.03 -23.56 8.53
CA GLN A 184 1.75 -24.98 8.20
C GLN A 184 2.48 -26.01 9.08
N ASN A 185 3.61 -25.62 9.72
CA ASN A 185 4.42 -26.47 10.58
C ASN A 185 4.26 -26.17 12.09
N ILE A 186 3.39 -25.22 12.48
CA ILE A 186 3.19 -24.82 13.87
C ILE A 186 1.90 -25.46 14.41
N VAL A 187 2.05 -26.28 15.45
CA VAL A 187 0.99 -27.14 15.99
C VAL A 187 0.11 -26.42 17.04
N ASN A 188 0.56 -25.27 17.56
CA ASN A 188 -0.13 -24.62 18.68
C ASN A 188 -1.28 -23.72 18.20
N VAL A 189 -2.51 -24.19 18.46
CA VAL A 189 -3.78 -23.53 18.12
C VAL A 189 -3.89 -22.12 18.72
N PHE A 190 -3.27 -21.85 19.88
CA PHE A 190 -3.38 -20.54 20.54
C PHE A 190 -2.70 -19.41 19.75
N TYR A 191 -1.52 -19.63 19.15
CA TYR A 191 -0.87 -18.61 18.31
C TYR A 191 -1.64 -18.35 17.03
N PHE A 192 -2.18 -19.43 16.47
CA PHE A 192 -3.02 -19.36 15.29
C PHE A 192 -4.26 -18.50 15.56
N MET A 193 -4.95 -18.70 16.69
CA MET A 193 -6.11 -17.90 17.08
C MET A 193 -5.77 -16.41 17.27
N ILE A 194 -4.66 -16.09 17.95
CA ILE A 194 -4.24 -14.69 18.17
C ILE A 194 -3.92 -14.01 16.83
N GLY A 195 -3.15 -14.65 15.94
CA GLY A 195 -2.84 -14.03 14.65
C GLY A 195 -4.08 -13.84 13.78
N ILE A 196 -4.98 -14.83 13.74
CA ILE A 196 -6.28 -14.71 13.03
C ILE A 196 -7.12 -13.57 13.62
N SER A 197 -7.13 -13.38 14.94
CA SER A 197 -7.89 -12.30 15.58
C SER A 197 -7.50 -10.91 15.05
N GLY A 198 -6.21 -10.68 14.75
CA GLY A 198 -5.73 -9.43 14.16
C GLY A 198 -6.26 -9.21 12.74
N ILE A 199 -6.33 -10.28 11.94
CA ILE A 199 -6.91 -10.25 10.58
C ILE A 199 -8.44 -10.04 10.65
N LEU A 200 -9.12 -10.65 11.62
CA LEU A 200 -10.56 -10.44 11.80
C LEU A 200 -10.86 -9.01 12.28
N ALA A 201 -10.05 -8.47 13.20
CA ALA A 201 -10.16 -7.07 13.63
C ALA A 201 -9.97 -6.12 12.44
N PHE A 202 -8.99 -6.39 11.56
CA PHE A 202 -8.81 -5.67 10.31
C PHE A 202 -10.07 -5.71 9.44
N GLY A 203 -10.65 -6.90 9.23
CA GLY A 203 -11.87 -7.06 8.46
C GLY A 203 -13.06 -6.30 9.04
N ILE A 204 -13.28 -6.40 10.35
CA ILE A 204 -14.33 -5.66 11.06
C ILE A 204 -14.14 -4.14 10.87
N HIS A 205 -12.91 -3.65 10.95
CA HIS A 205 -12.59 -2.25 10.73
C HIS A 205 -12.88 -1.80 9.30
N LEU A 206 -12.56 -2.61 8.28
CA LEU A 206 -12.91 -2.31 6.89
C LEU A 206 -14.44 -2.34 6.65
N ILE A 207 -15.17 -3.24 7.32
CA ILE A 207 -16.64 -3.27 7.27
C ILE A 207 -17.21 -1.99 7.89
N TRP A 208 -16.68 -1.54 9.02
CA TRP A 208 -17.05 -0.27 9.62
C TRP A 208 -16.78 0.89 8.67
N GLN A 209 -15.63 0.93 7.99
CA GLN A 209 -15.32 1.95 6.99
C GLN A 209 -16.36 1.97 5.87
N LEU A 210 -16.70 0.80 5.32
CA LEU A 210 -17.64 0.70 4.19
C LEU A 210 -19.08 1.06 4.57
N LYS A 211 -19.51 0.75 5.80
CA LYS A 211 -20.81 1.15 6.34
C LYS A 211 -20.92 2.67 6.52
N ASN A 212 -19.85 3.33 6.93
CA ASN A 212 -19.80 4.77 7.19
C ASN A 212 -19.35 5.62 5.99
N LEU A 213 -19.09 4.98 4.84
CA LEU A 213 -18.61 5.64 3.63
C LEU A 213 -19.75 6.35 2.90
N ASP A 214 -19.57 7.66 2.68
CA ASP A 214 -20.29 8.46 1.71
C ASP A 214 -19.34 8.88 0.58
N ILE A 215 -19.55 8.31 -0.61
CA ILE A 215 -18.73 8.57 -1.82
C ILE A 215 -18.98 9.94 -2.45
N ASN A 216 -19.96 10.69 -1.95
CA ASN A 216 -20.28 12.04 -2.41
C ASN A 216 -19.74 13.12 -1.47
N SER A 217 -19.25 12.74 -0.29
CA SER A 217 -18.61 13.66 0.65
C SER A 217 -17.09 13.48 0.61
N ALA A 218 -16.37 14.47 0.08
CA ALA A 218 -14.91 14.46 0.04
C ALA A 218 -14.29 14.37 1.44
N ASP A 219 -14.87 15.08 2.43
CA ASP A 219 -14.42 15.04 3.82
C ASP A 219 -14.62 13.65 4.45
N ASN A 220 -15.77 13.01 4.21
CA ASN A 220 -16.00 11.64 4.65
C ASN A 220 -15.01 10.68 3.98
N CYS A 221 -14.80 10.80 2.67
CA CYS A 221 -13.82 9.97 1.95
C CYS A 221 -12.41 10.13 2.54
N LEU A 222 -12.00 11.36 2.89
CA LEU A 222 -10.71 11.63 3.52
C LEU A 222 -10.61 11.04 4.93
N MET A 223 -11.66 11.19 5.73
CA MET A 223 -11.74 10.61 7.07
C MET A 223 -11.61 9.08 7.01
N ILE A 224 -12.42 8.43 6.16
CA ILE A 224 -12.40 6.98 5.99
C ILE A 224 -11.04 6.52 5.47
N PHE A 225 -10.48 7.19 4.45
CA PHE A 225 -9.13 6.89 3.95
C PHE A 225 -8.08 6.94 5.07
N ARG A 226 -8.02 8.03 5.86
CA ARG A 226 -7.04 8.19 6.95
C ARG A 226 -7.14 7.10 8.02
N SER A 227 -8.34 6.57 8.26
CA SER A 227 -8.53 5.47 9.21
C SER A 227 -7.85 4.16 8.78
N ASN A 228 -7.41 4.02 7.53
CA ASN A 228 -6.63 2.86 7.06
C ASN A 228 -5.24 2.75 7.72
N ARG A 229 -4.69 3.85 8.22
CA ARG A 229 -3.51 3.79 9.09
C ARG A 229 -3.76 2.86 10.27
N ASN A 230 -4.92 3.00 10.92
CA ASN A 230 -5.29 2.16 12.07
C ASN A 230 -5.62 0.74 11.62
N ALA A 231 -6.30 0.58 10.48
CA ALA A 231 -6.59 -0.75 9.93
C ALA A 231 -5.30 -1.58 9.74
N GLY A 232 -4.24 -0.99 9.15
CA GLY A 232 -2.96 -1.67 8.97
C GLY A 232 -2.24 -2.07 10.25
N LEU A 233 -2.48 -1.38 11.36
CA LEU A 233 -1.90 -1.73 12.66
C LEU A 233 -2.52 -2.99 13.26
N LEU A 234 -3.79 -3.29 12.97
CA LEU A 234 -4.51 -4.44 13.53
C LEU A 234 -3.86 -5.80 13.20
N PRO A 235 -3.56 -6.14 11.93
CA PRO A 235 -2.89 -7.40 11.62
C PRO A 235 -1.44 -7.40 12.12
N ILE A 236 -0.74 -6.27 12.09
CA ILE A 236 0.63 -6.14 12.62
C ILE A 236 0.66 -6.49 14.11
N LEU A 237 -0.25 -5.92 14.90
CA LEU A 237 -0.38 -6.21 16.34
C LEU A 237 -0.73 -7.68 16.56
N GLY A 238 -1.70 -8.23 15.84
CA GLY A 238 -2.07 -9.65 15.93
C GLY A 238 -0.89 -10.59 15.65
N PHE A 239 -0.14 -10.35 14.58
CA PHE A 239 1.03 -11.15 14.23
C PHE A 239 2.16 -10.99 15.24
N THR A 240 2.39 -9.76 15.73
CA THR A 240 3.44 -9.49 16.73
C THR A 240 3.13 -10.20 18.06
N CYS A 241 1.88 -10.11 18.54
CA CYS A 241 1.44 -10.82 19.74
C CYS A 241 1.57 -12.34 19.58
N ALA A 242 1.21 -12.89 18.41
CA ALA A 242 1.36 -14.31 18.14
C ALA A 242 2.84 -14.76 18.19
N ILE A 243 3.75 -13.98 17.59
CA ILE A 243 5.20 -14.27 17.59
C ILE A 243 5.79 -14.16 19.00
N ILE A 244 5.45 -13.10 19.75
CA ILE A 244 5.95 -12.92 21.12
C ILE A 244 5.50 -14.09 22.00
N LEU A 245 4.21 -14.46 21.94
CA LEU A 245 3.71 -15.57 22.74
C LEU A 245 4.39 -16.90 22.38
N GLN A 246 4.64 -17.13 21.09
CA GLN A 246 5.40 -18.29 20.63
C GLN A 246 6.81 -18.31 21.23
N SER A 247 7.50 -17.17 21.26
CA SER A 247 8.86 -17.08 21.80
C SER A 247 8.92 -17.35 23.31
N ILE A 248 7.94 -16.87 24.08
CA ILE A 248 7.88 -17.07 25.53
C ILE A 248 7.72 -18.55 25.87
N ILE A 249 6.80 -19.25 25.20
CA ILE A 249 6.49 -20.65 25.51
C ILE A 249 7.59 -21.61 25.02
N LEU A 250 8.31 -21.27 23.94
CA LEU A 250 9.47 -22.08 23.51
C LEU A 250 10.70 -21.90 24.42
N THR A 251 10.70 -20.86 25.28
CA THR A 251 11.81 -20.57 26.22
C THR A 251 11.48 -20.91 27.67
N SER A 252 10.25 -21.37 27.96
CA SER A 252 9.80 -21.89 29.25
C SER A 252 9.76 -23.41 29.28
#